data_AF-A0A650AFJ0-F1
#
_entry.id   AF-A0A650AFJ0-F1
#
_cell.length_a   1.000
_cell.length_b   1.000
_cell.length_c   1.000
_cell.angle_alpha   90.00
_cell.angle_beta   90.00
_cell.angle_gamma   90.00
#
_symmetry.space_group_name_H-M   'P 1'
#
loop_
_entity.id
_entity.type
_entity.pdbx_description
1 polymer ?
#
loop_
_entity_poly.entity_id
_entity_poly.type
_entity_poly.pdbx_seq_one_letter_code
_entity_poly.pdbx_strand_id
1 'polypeptide(L)'
;MVNFSLVILEYTDSENLISCEQKWIDFLKPEYNLNPTAGNSKGYKHTEESLEKIRTAALGREHSEQVKQAMRESRKGINNSFYGKTHTEENKAIIRSLRNARLIQPVPGIEVEITDLETNLTTTYESIRKAAKAINSDIKSIVRREKSQLEKGINTPYRDRYIIVIKRS
;
A
#
# COMPACT_ATOMS: atom_id res chain seq x y z
N MET A 1 7.70 -34.08 42.42
CA MET A 1 7.86 -32.70 41.92
C MET A 1 9.24 -32.24 42.32
N VAL A 2 10.07 -31.83 41.38
CA VAL A 2 11.35 -31.19 41.70
C VAL A 2 11.02 -29.75 42.07
N ASN A 3 11.27 -29.37 43.33
CA ASN A 3 11.06 -28.02 43.80
C ASN A 3 12.33 -27.21 43.55
N PHE A 4 12.20 -26.08 42.85
CA PHE A 4 13.32 -25.16 42.65
C PHE A 4 13.46 -24.24 43.87
N SER A 5 14.70 -24.00 44.30
CA SER A 5 15.05 -23.01 45.33
C SER A 5 15.97 -21.95 44.74
N LEU A 6 15.76 -20.69 45.07
CA LEU A 6 16.61 -19.58 44.65
C LEU A 6 17.77 -19.41 45.65
N VAL A 7 19.00 -19.34 45.13
CA VAL A 7 20.21 -19.03 45.90
C VAL A 7 21.01 -17.99 45.15
N ILE A 8 21.46 -16.94 45.86
CA ILE A 8 22.34 -15.91 45.31
C ILE A 8 23.79 -16.32 45.60
N LEU A 9 24.57 -16.55 44.55
CA LEU A 9 25.97 -17.00 44.68
C LEU A 9 26.93 -15.84 44.96
N GLU A 10 26.74 -14.71 44.27
CA GLU A 10 27.64 -13.54 44.35
C GLU A 10 26.89 -12.29 43.85
N TYR A 11 27.14 -11.14 44.48
CA TYR A 11 26.71 -9.83 43.99
C TYR A 11 27.86 -9.19 43.22
N THR A 12 27.59 -8.62 42.04
CA THR A 12 28.62 -8.01 41.18
C THR A 12 28.07 -6.78 40.45
N ASP A 13 28.99 -5.92 40.01
CA ASP A 13 28.70 -4.74 39.19
C ASP A 13 28.59 -5.11 37.69
N SER A 14 27.95 -4.25 36.89
CA SER A 14 27.71 -4.50 35.47
C SER A 14 28.98 -4.69 34.63
N GLU A 15 30.11 -4.15 35.08
CA GLU A 15 31.40 -4.24 34.38
C GLU A 15 32.01 -5.64 34.46
N ASN A 16 31.84 -6.33 35.58
CA ASN A 16 32.43 -7.65 35.84
C ASN A 16 31.44 -8.81 35.68
N LEU A 17 30.21 -8.52 35.25
CA LEU A 17 29.10 -9.47 35.18
C LEU A 17 29.46 -10.74 34.38
N ILE A 18 30.02 -10.58 33.18
CA ILE A 18 30.35 -11.72 32.29
C ILE A 18 31.44 -12.61 32.92
N SER A 19 32.45 -12.01 33.55
CA SER A 19 33.52 -12.76 34.20
C SER A 19 33.04 -13.53 35.43
N CYS A 20 32.17 -12.91 36.24
CA CYS A 20 31.53 -13.56 37.37
C CYS A 20 30.61 -14.71 36.92
N GLU A 21 29.83 -14.50 35.87
CA GLU A 21 28.96 -15.53 35.29
C GLU A 21 29.77 -16.73 34.79
N GLN A 22 30.84 -16.49 34.03
CA GLN A 22 31.71 -17.57 33.52
C GLN A 22 32.34 -18.38 34.66
N LYS A 23 32.84 -17.71 35.70
CA LYS A 23 33.41 -18.34 36.90
C LYS A 23 32.45 -19.35 37.52
N TRP A 24 31.18 -18.99 37.70
CA TRP A 24 30.19 -19.89 38.32
C TRP A 24 29.69 -20.98 37.38
N ILE A 25 29.58 -20.71 36.07
CA ILE A 25 29.27 -21.73 35.06
C ILE A 25 30.34 -22.83 35.07
N ASP A 26 31.63 -22.45 35.05
CA ASP A 26 32.75 -23.39 35.01
C ASP A 26 32.90 -24.19 36.31
N PHE A 27 32.60 -23.55 37.45
CA PHE A 27 32.68 -24.17 38.77
C PHE A 27 31.52 -25.17 39.01
N LEU A 28 30.28 -24.77 38.73
CA LEU A 28 29.10 -25.57 39.05
C LEU A 28 28.75 -26.61 37.97
N LYS A 29 29.17 -26.38 36.72
CA LYS A 29 28.83 -27.21 35.55
C LYS A 29 27.36 -27.65 35.56
N PRO A 30 26.42 -26.67 35.58
CA PRO A 30 25.01 -26.98 35.76
C PRO A 30 24.46 -27.78 34.58
N GLU A 31 23.76 -28.88 34.88
CA GLU A 31 23.18 -29.80 33.89
C GLU A 31 22.26 -29.10 32.88
N TYR A 32 21.54 -28.08 33.32
CA TYR A 32 20.58 -27.34 32.50
C TYR A 32 21.20 -26.28 31.58
N ASN A 33 22.50 -25.99 31.69
CA ASN A 33 23.12 -24.95 30.87
C ASN A 33 23.58 -25.50 29.52
N LEU A 34 22.94 -25.04 28.44
CA LEU A 34 23.27 -25.41 27.06
C LEU A 34 24.34 -24.50 26.43
N ASN A 35 24.63 -23.34 27.04
CA ASN A 35 25.63 -22.41 26.56
C ASN A 35 26.74 -22.22 27.62
N PRO A 36 27.86 -22.96 27.53
CA PRO A 36 28.93 -22.90 28.51
C PRO A 36 29.67 -21.56 28.56
N THR A 37 29.50 -20.71 27.54
CA THR A 37 30.17 -19.42 27.45
C THR A 37 29.22 -18.30 27.87
N ALA A 38 29.58 -17.59 28.93
CA ALA A 38 28.90 -16.39 29.40
C ALA A 38 29.01 -15.26 28.36
N GLY A 39 27.92 -14.53 28.15
CA GLY A 39 27.87 -13.45 27.18
C GLY A 39 26.46 -13.02 26.83
N ASN A 40 26.35 -11.92 26.09
CA ASN A 40 25.07 -11.41 25.60
C ASN A 40 25.03 -11.43 24.06
N SER A 41 23.83 -11.41 23.50
CA SER A 41 23.63 -11.30 22.05
C SER A 41 23.63 -9.85 21.54
N LYS A 42 24.01 -8.88 22.38
CA LYS A 42 23.92 -7.46 22.04
C LYS A 42 24.92 -7.13 20.93
N GLY A 43 24.41 -6.71 19.77
CA GLY A 43 25.24 -6.40 18.60
C GLY A 43 25.62 -7.61 17.76
N TYR A 44 25.20 -8.82 18.13
CA TYR A 44 25.37 -9.99 17.28
C TYR A 44 24.60 -9.83 15.97
N LYS A 45 25.26 -10.09 14.85
CA LYS A 45 24.66 -10.10 13.52
C LYS A 45 24.53 -11.54 13.06
N HIS A 46 23.32 -11.92 12.65
CA HIS A 46 23.08 -13.25 12.09
C HIS A 46 23.90 -13.49 10.83
N THR A 47 24.31 -14.75 10.65
CA THR A 47 24.93 -15.19 9.39
C THR A 47 23.93 -15.13 8.24
N GLU A 48 24.42 -15.02 7.01
CA GLU A 48 23.56 -14.99 5.80
C GLU A 48 22.67 -16.23 5.71
N GLU A 49 23.22 -17.41 6.00
CA GLU A 49 22.45 -18.66 6.05
C GLU A 49 21.30 -18.60 7.07
N SER A 50 21.55 -18.00 8.24
CA SER A 50 20.53 -17.86 9.28
C SER A 50 19.45 -16.86 8.86
N LEU A 51 19.84 -15.75 8.23
CA LEU A 51 18.90 -14.76 7.69
C LEU A 51 18.00 -15.37 6.62
N GLU A 52 18.56 -16.20 5.73
CA GLU A 52 17.77 -16.86 4.68
C GLU A 52 16.81 -17.90 5.28
N LYS A 53 17.22 -18.67 6.30
CA LYS A 53 16.31 -19.57 7.04
C LYS A 53 15.18 -18.82 7.74
N ILE A 54 15.47 -17.67 8.36
CA ILE A 54 14.45 -16.83 8.99
C ILE A 54 13.49 -16.29 7.94
N ARG A 55 14.02 -15.82 6.80
CA ARG A 55 13.24 -15.30 5.68
C ARG A 55 12.31 -16.37 5.11
N THR A 56 12.83 -17.55 4.78
CA THR A 56 12.03 -18.64 4.21
C THR A 56 10.94 -19.10 5.17
N ALA A 57 11.24 -19.18 6.47
CA ALA A 57 10.26 -19.51 7.49
C ALA A 57 9.19 -18.42 7.70
N ALA A 58 9.50 -17.16 7.40
CA ALA A 58 8.58 -16.02 7.50
C ALA A 58 7.75 -15.80 6.24
N LEU A 59 8.23 -16.27 5.09
CA LEU A 59 7.55 -16.11 3.82
C LEU A 59 6.19 -16.84 3.84
N GLY A 60 5.13 -16.16 3.40
CA GLY A 60 3.78 -16.72 3.37
C GLY A 60 3.05 -16.74 4.72
N ARG A 61 3.63 -16.20 5.80
CA ARG A 61 2.88 -16.01 7.04
C ARG A 61 1.80 -14.95 6.84
N GLU A 62 0.55 -15.35 7.05
CA GLU A 62 -0.57 -14.42 7.05
C GLU A 62 -0.93 -13.98 8.47
N HIS A 63 -1.15 -12.68 8.64
CA HIS A 63 -1.73 -12.17 9.87
C HIS A 63 -3.22 -12.50 9.94
N SER A 64 -3.73 -12.77 11.14
CA SER A 64 -5.16 -12.89 11.36
C SER A 64 -5.86 -11.56 11.06
N GLU A 65 -7.15 -11.62 10.71
CA GLU A 65 -7.94 -10.43 10.42
C GLU A 65 -7.97 -9.44 11.60
N GLN A 66 -8.00 -9.94 12.84
CA GLN A 66 -7.91 -9.11 14.05
C GLN A 66 -6.60 -8.31 14.09
N VAL A 67 -5.47 -8.95 13.77
CA VAL A 67 -4.16 -8.29 13.76
C VAL A 67 -4.07 -7.28 12.60
N LYS A 68 -4.58 -7.62 11.41
CA LYS A 68 -4.67 -6.69 10.28
C LYS A 68 -5.48 -5.45 10.65
N GLN A 69 -6.60 -5.64 11.34
CA GLN A 69 -7.45 -4.55 11.78
C GLN A 69 -6.74 -3.67 12.82
N ALA A 70 -6.11 -4.27 13.84
CA ALA A 70 -5.35 -3.52 14.85
C ALA A 70 -4.20 -2.72 14.24
N MET A 71 -3.46 -3.29 13.29
CA MET A 71 -2.40 -2.58 12.54
C MET A 71 -2.96 -1.44 11.70
N ARG A 72 -4.16 -1.62 11.13
CA ARG A 72 -4.83 -0.57 10.36
C ARG A 72 -5.27 0.58 11.25
N GLU A 73 -5.80 0.29 12.43
CA GLU A 73 -6.25 1.28 13.41
C GLU A 73 -5.07 2.07 13.99
N SER A 74 -3.97 1.40 14.31
CA SER A 74 -2.77 2.05 14.85
C SER A 74 -2.06 2.99 13.86
N ARG A 75 -2.41 2.97 12.57
CA ARG A 75 -1.80 3.83 11.53
C ARG A 75 -2.76 4.87 10.97
N LYS A 76 -3.96 4.99 11.52
CA LYS A 76 -4.98 5.95 11.08
C LYS A 76 -4.94 7.24 11.90
N GLY A 77 -5.49 8.31 11.32
CA GLY A 77 -5.65 9.59 11.98
C GLY A 77 -4.32 10.11 12.53
N ILE A 78 -4.33 10.56 13.78
CA ILE A 78 -3.18 11.17 14.48
C ILE A 78 -1.98 10.23 14.57
N ASN A 79 -2.21 8.91 14.59
CA ASN A 79 -1.11 7.95 14.68
C ASN A 79 -0.35 7.77 13.36
N ASN A 80 -0.88 8.30 12.25
CA ASN A 80 -0.12 8.34 11.00
C ASN A 80 1.03 9.35 11.14
N SER A 81 2.28 8.93 10.89
CA SER A 81 3.46 9.81 10.90
C SER A 81 3.34 11.03 9.97
N PHE A 82 2.49 10.94 8.94
CA PHE A 82 2.20 12.01 8.01
C PHE A 82 0.92 12.81 8.35
N TYR A 83 0.30 12.57 9.51
CA TYR A 83 -0.88 13.32 9.94
C TYR A 83 -0.55 14.80 10.17
N GLY A 84 -1.41 15.69 9.66
CA GLY A 84 -1.23 17.14 9.75
C GLY A 84 -0.08 17.70 8.90
N LYS A 85 0.65 16.87 8.17
CA LYS A 85 1.73 17.31 7.26
C LYS A 85 1.20 17.46 5.84
N THR A 86 1.77 18.41 5.11
CA THR A 86 1.48 18.62 3.69
C THR A 86 2.75 18.47 2.87
N HIS A 87 2.63 17.97 1.64
CA HIS A 87 3.75 17.96 0.71
C HIS A 87 4.23 19.37 0.38
N THR A 88 5.54 19.53 0.20
CA THR A 88 6.14 20.74 -0.37
C THR A 88 5.71 20.93 -1.83
N GLU A 89 5.82 22.15 -2.34
CA GLU A 89 5.47 22.44 -3.74
C GLU A 89 6.36 21.67 -4.73
N GLU A 90 7.64 21.48 -4.40
CA GLU A 90 8.56 20.63 -5.17
C GLU A 90 8.05 19.19 -5.28
N ASN A 91 7.66 18.59 -4.15
CA ASN A 91 7.12 17.24 -4.14
C ASN A 91 5.80 17.14 -4.91
N LYS A 92 4.92 18.15 -4.81
CA LYS A 92 3.69 18.22 -5.61
C LYS A 92 4.00 18.30 -7.12
N ALA A 93 5.03 19.05 -7.51
CA ALA A 93 5.46 19.18 -8.90
C ALA A 93 5.99 17.83 -9.44
N ILE A 94 6.80 17.11 -8.67
CA ILE A 94 7.29 15.77 -9.01
C ILE A 94 6.13 14.79 -9.18
N ILE A 95 5.18 14.77 -8.25
CA ILE A 95 4.00 13.88 -8.35
C ILE A 95 3.18 14.22 -9.60
N ARG A 96 3.04 15.51 -9.93
CA ARG A 96 2.33 15.98 -11.13
C ARG A 96 3.02 15.55 -12.41
N SER A 97 4.34 15.71 -12.51
CA SER A 97 5.10 15.31 -13.70
C SER A 97 5.03 13.81 -13.92
N LEU A 98 5.23 13.01 -12.86
CA LEU A 98 5.11 11.55 -12.92
C LEU A 98 3.71 11.09 -13.33
N ARG A 99 2.65 11.76 -12.84
CA ARG A 99 1.26 11.47 -13.27
C ARG A 99 1.06 11.71 -14.76
N ASN A 100 1.58 12.82 -15.29
CA ASN A 100 1.40 13.19 -16.69
C ASN A 100 2.22 12.32 -17.64
N ALA A 101 3.37 11.82 -17.18
CA ALA A 101 4.24 10.93 -17.95
C ALA A 101 3.76 9.46 -17.97
N ARG A 102 2.65 9.12 -17.32
CA ARG A 102 2.12 7.75 -17.33
C ARG A 102 1.71 7.32 -18.74
N LEU A 103 2.34 6.25 -19.23
CA LEU A 103 1.99 5.63 -20.51
C LEU A 103 0.63 4.92 -20.47
N ILE A 104 0.30 4.28 -19.35
CA ILE A 104 -0.94 3.52 -19.17
C ILE A 104 -1.78 4.19 -18.10
N GLN A 105 -3.05 4.45 -18.41
CA GLN A 105 -4.02 4.92 -17.42
C GLN A 105 -4.59 3.71 -16.67
N PRO A 106 -4.65 3.75 -15.32
CA PRO A 106 -5.12 2.62 -14.52
C PRO A 106 -6.61 2.35 -14.71
N VAL A 107 -7.39 3.35 -15.11
CA VAL A 107 -8.81 3.22 -15.45
C VAL A 107 -8.99 3.80 -16.85
N PRO A 108 -9.33 2.98 -17.85
CA PRO A 108 -9.60 3.47 -19.20
C PRO A 108 -10.84 4.37 -19.20
N GLY A 109 -10.90 5.29 -20.17
CA GLY A 109 -12.10 6.09 -20.39
C GLY A 109 -13.24 5.25 -20.94
N ILE A 110 -14.46 5.77 -20.83
CA ILE A 110 -15.64 5.16 -21.47
C ILE A 110 -15.66 5.62 -22.93
N GLU A 111 -15.73 4.66 -23.85
CA GLU A 111 -15.81 4.94 -25.28
C GLU A 111 -17.08 5.70 -25.65
N VAL A 112 -16.94 6.66 -26.56
CA VAL A 112 -18.06 7.47 -27.06
C VAL A 112 -17.98 7.54 -28.57
N GLU A 113 -19.09 7.19 -29.21
CA GLU A 113 -19.28 7.35 -30.65
C GLU A 113 -20.07 8.63 -30.92
N ILE A 114 -19.58 9.42 -31.87
CA ILE A 114 -20.24 10.63 -32.35
C ILE A 114 -20.44 10.50 -33.85
N THR A 115 -21.69 10.55 -34.29
CA THR A 115 -22.08 10.61 -35.70
C THR A 115 -22.48 12.05 -36.04
N ASP A 116 -21.78 12.67 -36.99
CA ASP A 116 -22.13 13.99 -37.53
C ASP A 116 -23.17 13.84 -38.64
N LEU A 117 -24.32 14.49 -38.51
CA LEU A 117 -25.43 14.42 -39.46
C LEU A 117 -25.18 15.24 -40.74
N GLU A 118 -24.27 16.22 -40.71
CA GLU A 118 -23.94 17.00 -41.92
C GLU A 118 -23.02 16.19 -42.86
N THR A 119 -22.13 15.39 -42.30
CA THR A 119 -21.10 14.65 -43.05
C THR A 119 -21.31 13.13 -43.06
N ASN A 120 -22.27 12.63 -42.28
CA ASN A 120 -22.54 11.21 -42.04
C ASN A 120 -21.32 10.40 -41.55
N LEU A 121 -20.31 11.06 -40.99
CA LEU A 121 -19.11 10.40 -40.45
C LEU A 121 -19.32 10.02 -38.98
N THR A 122 -19.03 8.77 -38.64
CA THR A 122 -19.00 8.30 -37.24
C THR A 122 -17.55 8.22 -36.75
N THR A 123 -17.29 8.87 -35.62
CA THR A 123 -15.98 8.92 -34.98
C THR A 123 -16.05 8.36 -33.58
N THR A 124 -15.07 7.54 -33.22
CA THR A 124 -14.99 6.89 -31.90
C THR A 124 -13.90 7.54 -31.07
N TYR A 125 -14.24 7.89 -29.83
CA TYR A 125 -13.33 8.50 -28.87
C TYR A 125 -13.17 7.61 -27.64
N GLU A 126 -11.93 7.45 -27.18
CA GLU A 126 -11.58 6.65 -25.99
C GLU A 126 -12.14 7.19 -24.66
N SER A 127 -12.70 8.41 -24.65
CA SER A 127 -13.30 8.98 -23.43
C SER A 127 -14.33 10.05 -23.76
N ILE A 128 -15.33 10.20 -22.87
CA ILE A 128 -16.30 11.31 -22.89
C ILE A 128 -15.60 12.68 -22.94
N ARG A 129 -14.47 12.84 -22.25
CA ARG A 129 -13.72 14.11 -22.25
C ARG A 129 -13.12 14.43 -23.63
N LYS A 130 -12.53 13.44 -24.31
CA LYS A 130 -11.99 13.61 -25.68
C LYS A 130 -13.12 13.93 -26.66
N ALA A 131 -14.22 13.18 -26.59
CA ALA A 131 -15.44 13.43 -27.35
C ALA A 131 -15.98 14.85 -27.13
N ALA A 132 -16.15 15.28 -25.87
CA ALA A 132 -16.65 16.61 -25.52
C ALA A 132 -15.78 17.73 -26.09
N LYS A 133 -14.45 17.57 -26.02
CA LYS A 133 -13.51 18.54 -26.58
C LYS A 133 -13.63 18.63 -28.09
N ALA A 134 -13.83 17.51 -28.79
CA ALA A 134 -13.95 17.49 -30.25
C ALA A 134 -15.19 18.27 -30.76
N ILE A 135 -16.32 18.16 -30.06
CA ILE A 135 -17.57 18.89 -30.42
C ILE A 135 -17.74 20.23 -29.69
N ASN A 136 -16.67 20.75 -29.06
CA ASN A 136 -16.67 21.98 -28.27
C ASN A 136 -17.86 22.06 -27.29
N SER A 137 -17.98 21.02 -26.46
CA SER A 137 -19.01 20.85 -25.46
C SER A 137 -18.41 20.52 -24.09
N ASP A 138 -19.21 20.68 -23.04
CA ASP A 138 -18.85 20.22 -21.70
C ASP A 138 -19.26 18.75 -21.47
N ILE A 139 -18.49 18.07 -20.60
CA ILE A 139 -18.72 16.68 -20.20
C ILE A 139 -20.10 16.53 -19.55
N LYS A 140 -20.51 17.47 -18.68
CA LYS A 140 -21.78 17.37 -17.97
C LYS A 140 -22.96 17.48 -18.93
N SER A 141 -22.84 18.29 -19.98
CA SER A 141 -23.89 18.42 -20.99
C SER A 141 -24.14 17.12 -21.73
N ILE A 142 -23.06 16.41 -22.09
CA ILE A 142 -23.14 15.11 -22.77
C ILE A 142 -23.75 14.04 -21.86
N VAL A 143 -23.28 13.95 -20.60
CA VAL A 143 -23.80 12.96 -19.63
C VAL A 143 -25.26 13.25 -19.25
N ARG A 144 -25.63 14.52 -19.04
CA ARG A 144 -27.03 14.90 -18.76
C ARG A 144 -27.94 14.53 -19.93
N ARG A 145 -27.46 14.71 -21.15
CA ARG A 145 -28.20 14.37 -22.36
C ARG A 145 -28.41 12.86 -22.47
N GLU A 146 -27.36 12.06 -22.31
CA GLU A 146 -27.43 10.59 -22.28
C GLU A 146 -28.55 10.15 -21.33
N LYS A 147 -28.55 10.65 -20.09
CA LYS A 147 -29.58 10.34 -19.10
C LYS A 147 -31.00 10.65 -19.59
N SER A 148 -31.21 11.86 -20.12
CA SER A 148 -32.53 12.26 -20.65
C SER A 148 -32.97 11.42 -21.85
N GLN A 149 -32.03 10.92 -22.67
CA GLN A 149 -32.34 10.08 -23.83
C GLN A 149 -32.71 8.66 -23.42
N LEU A 150 -32.03 8.10 -22.41
CA LEU A 150 -32.41 6.82 -21.80
C LEU A 150 -33.83 6.89 -21.21
N GLU A 151 -34.16 7.98 -20.50
CA GLU A 151 -35.50 8.18 -19.92
C GLU A 151 -36.59 8.28 -21.00
N LYS A 152 -36.28 8.90 -22.15
CA LYS A 152 -37.23 9.09 -23.26
C LYS A 152 -37.24 7.91 -24.25
N GLY A 153 -36.28 7.00 -24.17
CA GLY A 153 -36.08 5.91 -25.13
C GLY A 153 -35.69 6.35 -26.55
N ILE A 154 -35.31 7.62 -26.76
CA ILE A 154 -35.03 8.18 -28.10
C ILE A 154 -33.72 8.99 -28.07
N ASN A 155 -32.82 8.70 -29.01
CA ASN A 155 -31.58 9.46 -29.20
C ASN A 155 -31.80 10.60 -30.22
N THR A 156 -32.02 11.82 -29.71
CA THR A 156 -32.17 13.01 -30.54
C THR A 156 -30.81 13.67 -30.90
N PRO A 157 -30.72 14.44 -31.99
CA PRO A 157 -29.51 15.20 -32.37
C PRO A 157 -29.10 16.26 -31.35
N TYR A 158 -27.83 16.26 -30.92
CA TYR A 158 -27.22 17.26 -30.07
C TYR A 158 -26.83 18.50 -30.90
N ARG A 159 -27.34 19.67 -30.48
CA ARG A 159 -27.21 20.94 -31.23
C ARG A 159 -27.61 20.78 -32.71
N ASP A 160 -28.64 19.97 -32.95
CA ASP A 160 -29.18 19.66 -34.26
C ASP A 160 -28.17 19.09 -35.28
N ARG A 161 -27.03 18.58 -34.81
CA ARG A 161 -25.92 18.13 -35.66
C ARG A 161 -25.33 16.77 -35.28
N TYR A 162 -25.18 16.47 -34.00
CA TYR A 162 -24.41 15.30 -33.56
C TYR A 162 -25.28 14.25 -32.86
N ILE A 163 -25.24 13.00 -33.29
CA ILE A 163 -25.76 11.87 -32.51
C ILE A 163 -24.63 11.33 -31.65
N ILE A 164 -24.87 11.21 -30.34
CA ILE A 164 -23.85 10.79 -29.37
C ILE A 164 -24.31 9.50 -28.72
N VAL A 165 -23.43 8.50 -28.68
CA VAL A 165 -23.68 7.21 -28.02
C VAL A 165 -22.51 6.92 -27.08
N ILE A 166 -22.80 6.70 -25.81
CA ILE A 166 -21.80 6.37 -24.79
C ILE A 166 -21.87 4.87 -24.54
N LYS A 167 -20.76 4.16 -24.77
CA LYS A 167 -20.69 2.70 -24.60
C LYS A 167 -20.36 2.35 -23.16
N ARG A 168 -21.39 2.30 -22.31
CA ARG A 168 -21.26 1.76 -20.95
C ARG A 168 -21.34 0.22 -21.02
N SER A 169 -20.31 -0.44 -20.53
CA SER A 169 -20.28 -1.90 -20.29
C SER A 169 -21.14 -2.28 -19.08
#